data_AF-A0A256Y7L4-F1
#
_entry.id   AF-A0A256Y7L4-F1
#
_cell.length_a   1.000
_cell.length_b   1.000
_cell.length_c   1.000
_cell.angle_alpha   90.00
_cell.angle_beta   90.00
_cell.angle_gamma   90.00
#
_symmetry.space_group_name_H-M   'P 1'
#
loop_
_entity.id
_entity.type
_entity.pdbx_description
1 polymer ?
#
loop_
_entity_poly.entity_id
_entity_poly.type
_entity_poly.pdbx_seq_one_letter_code
_entity_poly.pdbx_strand_id
1 'polypeptide(L)'
;MGDKRGQSMSTSTIILLILGLVVLVVLILGFMSGWKVFKGNIQPTNVDDIVESCQVACGLGKTYEFCSSTKVLRANDDNLEVASSCAVFATVPEFSKYGISTCASVTCDLSCEDIVIDNLKGDKTLTSGYNVSALAGENCFVPKSK
;
A
#
# COMPACT_ATOMS: atom_id res chain seq x y z
N MET A 1 -33.97 -38.37 59.03
CA MET A 1 -32.65 -37.92 58.54
C MET A 1 -32.67 -37.90 57.03
N GLY A 2 -32.30 -36.78 56.41
CA GLY A 2 -32.27 -36.66 54.96
C GLY A 2 -31.52 -35.40 54.55
N ASP A 3 -30.20 -35.42 54.72
CA ASP A 3 -29.28 -34.37 54.27
C ASP A 3 -29.44 -34.13 52.76
N LYS A 4 -30.14 -33.05 52.38
CA LYS A 4 -30.08 -32.50 51.03
C LYS A 4 -28.88 -31.56 50.91
N ARG A 5 -27.67 -32.13 50.94
CA ARG A 5 -26.42 -31.46 50.57
C ARG A 5 -26.28 -31.43 49.04
N GLY A 6 -27.24 -30.83 48.36
CA GLY A 6 -27.05 -30.39 46.98
C GLY A 6 -26.22 -29.12 47.03
N GLN A 7 -24.91 -29.24 46.85
CA GLN A 7 -23.98 -28.12 46.77
C GLN A 7 -24.62 -27.01 45.92
N SER A 8 -24.87 -25.86 46.54
CA SER A 8 -25.04 -24.62 45.80
C SER A 8 -23.69 -24.34 45.14
N MET A 9 -23.45 -24.93 43.96
CA MET A 9 -22.50 -24.34 43.03
C MET A 9 -22.89 -22.88 42.96
N SER A 10 -21.99 -22.03 43.46
CA SER A 10 -22.24 -20.60 43.61
C SER A 10 -22.85 -20.11 42.30
N THR A 11 -24.05 -19.52 42.36
CA THR A 11 -24.77 -19.01 41.19
C THR A 11 -23.86 -18.16 40.30
N SER A 12 -22.87 -17.50 40.90
CA SER A 12 -21.76 -16.81 40.24
C SER A 12 -20.95 -17.68 39.27
N THR A 13 -20.63 -18.92 39.61
CA THR A 13 -19.89 -19.86 38.76
C THR A 13 -20.69 -20.23 37.52
N ILE A 14 -22.00 -20.45 37.66
CA ILE A 14 -22.89 -20.77 36.53
C ILE A 14 -22.96 -19.57 35.57
N ILE A 15 -23.06 -18.35 36.09
CA ILE A 15 -23.06 -17.12 35.27
C ILE A 15 -21.74 -16.97 34.49
N LEU A 16 -20.60 -17.24 35.13
CA LEU A 16 -19.28 -17.17 34.48
C LEU A 16 -19.12 -18.19 33.35
N LEU A 17 -19.65 -19.41 33.51
CA LEU A 17 -19.62 -20.42 32.47
C LEU A 17 -20.48 -20.02 31.26
N ILE A 18 -21.65 -19.43 31.49
CA ILE A 18 -22.53 -18.95 30.41
C ILE A 18 -21.88 -17.78 29.68
N LEU A 19 -21.33 -16.80 30.39
CA LEU A 19 -20.60 -15.69 29.78
C LEU A 19 -19.37 -16.17 28.98
N GLY A 20 -18.61 -17.13 29.53
CA GLY A 20 -17.47 -17.72 28.85
C GLY A 20 -17.87 -18.42 27.54
N LEU A 21 -18.98 -19.17 27.54
CA LEU A 21 -19.51 -19.80 26.33
C LEU A 21 -19.93 -18.76 25.28
N VAL A 22 -20.62 -17.69 25.70
CA VAL A 22 -21.06 -16.61 24.80
C VAL A 22 -19.87 -15.92 24.14
N VAL A 23 -18.84 -15.55 24.92
CA VAL A 23 -17.62 -14.92 24.39
C VAL A 23 -16.90 -15.87 23.43
N LEU A 24 -16.82 -17.16 23.76
CA LEU A 24 -16.17 -18.16 22.90
C LEU A 24 -16.89 -18.31 21.56
N VAL A 25 -18.22 -18.33 21.53
CA VAL A 25 -19.01 -18.37 20.29
C VAL A 25 -18.78 -17.11 19.45
N VAL A 26 -18.78 -15.93 20.08
CA VAL A 26 -18.52 -14.66 19.39
C VAL A 26 -17.12 -14.61 18.80
N LEU A 27 -16.11 -15.10 19.52
CA LEU A 27 -14.73 -15.17 19.02
C LEU A 27 -14.60 -16.14 17.84
N ILE A 28 -15.22 -17.33 17.91
CA ILE A 28 -15.21 -18.29 16.80
C ILE A 28 -15.86 -17.67 15.55
N LEU A 29 -17.03 -17.05 15.69
CA LEU A 29 -17.72 -16.39 14.58
C LEU A 29 -16.89 -15.20 14.04
N GLY A 30 -16.28 -14.40 14.92
CA GLY A 30 -15.43 -13.27 14.54
C GLY A 30 -14.17 -13.69 13.80
N PHE A 31 -13.52 -14.78 14.20
CA PHE A 31 -12.36 -15.33 13.50
C PHE A 31 -12.77 -16.04 12.19
N MET A 32 -13.93 -16.72 12.15
CA MET A 32 -14.43 -17.40 10.95
C MET A 32 -14.91 -16.46 9.85
N SER A 33 -15.64 -15.39 10.18
CA SER A 33 -16.08 -14.39 9.20
C SER A 33 -14.91 -13.55 8.66
N GLY A 34 -13.76 -13.59 9.35
CA GLY A 34 -12.64 -12.72 9.09
C GLY A 34 -12.98 -11.27 9.41
N TRP A 35 -11.98 -10.47 9.76
CA TRP A 35 -12.12 -9.02 9.94
C TRP A 35 -12.40 -8.27 8.61
N LYS A 36 -13.13 -8.88 7.67
CA LYS A 36 -13.43 -8.33 6.34
C LYS A 36 -14.25 -7.04 6.42
N VAL A 37 -15.16 -6.94 7.39
CA VAL A 37 -15.99 -5.74 7.62
C VAL A 37 -15.17 -4.57 8.18
N PHE A 38 -14.15 -4.85 9.01
CA PHE A 38 -13.27 -3.83 9.55
C PHE A 38 -12.14 -3.41 8.59
N LYS A 39 -11.85 -4.21 7.56
CA LYS A 39 -10.87 -3.90 6.52
C LYS A 39 -11.44 -3.09 5.35
N GLY A 40 -12.72 -2.74 5.36
CA GLY A 40 -13.44 -2.25 4.18
C GLY A 40 -12.94 -0.93 3.58
N ASN A 41 -12.23 -0.07 4.33
CA ASN A 41 -11.93 1.27 3.84
C ASN A 41 -10.59 1.87 4.32
N ILE A 42 -9.72 1.07 4.96
CA ILE A 42 -8.38 1.54 5.35
C ILE A 42 -7.41 0.86 4.41
N GLN A 43 -7.16 1.49 3.26
CA GLN A 43 -5.92 1.22 2.55
C GLN A 43 -4.81 1.86 3.40
N PRO A 44 -3.92 1.09 4.05
CA PRO A 44 -2.83 1.70 4.79
C PRO A 44 -1.94 2.48 3.83
N THR A 45 -1.58 3.70 4.22
CA THR A 45 -0.54 4.48 3.55
C THR A 45 0.73 3.64 3.54
N ASN A 46 1.42 3.60 2.40
CA ASN A 46 2.64 2.82 2.23
C ASN A 46 3.79 3.67 1.68
N VAL A 47 3.74 4.99 1.88
CA VAL A 47 4.78 5.92 1.42
C VAL A 47 6.15 5.48 1.91
N ASP A 48 6.30 5.18 3.20
CA ASP A 48 7.58 4.77 3.79
C ASP A 48 8.10 3.45 3.20
N ASP A 49 7.23 2.45 3.02
CA ASP A 49 7.59 1.17 2.39
C ASP A 49 8.12 1.37 0.96
N ILE A 50 7.51 2.30 0.22
CA ILE A 50 7.91 2.61 -1.16
C ILE A 50 9.23 3.36 -1.17
N VAL A 51 9.42 4.34 -0.28
CA VAL A 51 10.68 5.07 -0.12
C VAL A 51 11.81 4.09 0.21
N GLU A 52 11.62 3.23 1.20
CA GLU A 52 12.61 2.22 1.59
C GLU A 52 12.92 1.28 0.42
N SER A 53 11.90 0.77 -0.26
CA SER A 53 12.08 -0.12 -1.40
C SER A 53 12.85 0.55 -2.56
N CYS A 54 12.58 1.82 -2.85
CA CYS A 54 13.31 2.59 -3.86
C CYS A 54 14.76 2.87 -3.44
N GLN A 55 14.99 3.16 -2.15
CA GLN A 55 16.34 3.33 -1.60
C GLN A 55 17.15 2.04 -1.65
N VAL A 56 16.55 0.89 -1.32
CA VAL A 56 17.18 -0.43 -1.41
C VAL A 56 17.53 -0.76 -2.86
N ALA A 57 16.60 -0.58 -3.80
CA ALA A 57 16.85 -0.80 -5.21
C ALA A 57 18.00 0.09 -5.74
N CYS A 58 18.02 1.36 -5.34
CA CYS A 58 19.09 2.30 -5.67
C CYS A 58 20.45 1.89 -5.07
N GLY A 59 20.48 1.57 -3.77
CA GLY A 59 21.70 1.20 -3.05
C GLY A 59 22.31 -0.12 -3.52
N LEU A 60 21.48 -1.04 -4.00
CA LEU A 60 21.91 -2.31 -4.59
C LEU A 60 22.18 -2.22 -6.11
N GLY A 61 22.01 -1.05 -6.73
CA GLY A 61 22.20 -0.85 -8.16
C GLY A 61 21.25 -1.69 -9.02
N LYS A 62 20.04 -1.97 -8.53
CA LYS A 62 19.04 -2.79 -9.23
C LYS A 62 18.29 -1.93 -10.26
N THR A 63 18.92 -1.71 -11.41
CA THR A 63 18.38 -0.84 -12.48
C THR A 63 16.95 -1.18 -12.86
N TYR A 64 16.65 -2.45 -13.14
CA TYR A 64 15.29 -2.87 -13.51
C TYR A 64 14.27 -2.59 -12.40
N GLU A 65 14.64 -2.85 -11.15
CA GLU A 65 13.75 -2.67 -10.00
C GLU A 65 13.47 -1.19 -9.72
N PHE A 66 14.44 -0.31 -9.97
CA PHE A 66 14.27 1.13 -9.81
C PHE A 66 13.54 1.77 -11.00
N CYS A 67 13.92 1.41 -12.23
CA CYS A 67 13.45 2.08 -13.45
C CYS A 67 12.13 1.52 -14.00
N SER A 68 11.90 0.21 -13.89
CA SER A 68 10.81 -0.47 -14.62
C SER A 68 9.84 -1.24 -13.74
N SER A 69 10.23 -1.61 -12.51
CA SER A 69 9.31 -2.32 -11.61
C SER A 69 8.20 -1.39 -11.13
N THR A 70 6.96 -1.78 -11.39
CA THR A 70 5.78 -1.06 -10.94
C THR A 70 5.58 -1.21 -9.44
N LYS A 71 5.40 -0.08 -8.77
CA LYS A 71 5.11 0.06 -7.35
C LYS A 71 3.84 0.91 -7.20
N VAL A 72 2.97 0.56 -6.27
CA VAL A 72 1.74 1.30 -5.99
C VAL A 72 1.96 2.18 -4.77
N LEU A 73 2.01 3.49 -4.98
CA LEU A 73 2.12 4.50 -3.95
C LEU A 73 0.73 4.88 -3.46
N ARG A 74 0.49 4.74 -2.16
CA ARG A 74 -0.76 5.07 -1.49
C ARG A 74 -0.50 6.06 -0.37
N ALA A 75 -1.15 7.22 -0.46
CA ALA A 75 -1.09 8.27 0.56
C ALA A 75 -2.50 8.69 0.95
N ASN A 76 -2.88 8.43 2.20
CA ASN A 76 -4.22 8.70 2.70
C ASN A 76 -4.50 10.19 2.84
N ASP A 77 -3.49 10.99 3.17
CA ASP A 77 -3.61 12.44 3.33
C ASP A 77 -4.12 13.13 2.06
N ASP A 78 -3.79 12.56 0.88
CA ASP A 78 -4.15 13.08 -0.43
C ASP A 78 -5.21 12.24 -1.15
N ASN A 79 -5.70 11.14 -0.54
CA ASN A 79 -6.45 10.08 -1.21
C ASN A 79 -5.79 9.65 -2.54
N LEU A 80 -4.46 9.56 -2.54
CA LEU A 80 -3.67 9.21 -3.70
C LEU A 80 -3.45 7.70 -3.75
N GLU A 81 -3.71 7.09 -4.89
CA GLU A 81 -3.29 5.74 -5.25
C GLU A 81 -2.74 5.80 -6.67
N VAL A 82 -1.42 5.70 -6.82
CA VAL A 82 -0.76 5.79 -8.13
C VAL A 82 0.21 4.63 -8.34
N ALA A 83 0.13 3.97 -9.50
CA ALA A 83 1.03 2.90 -9.90
C ALA A 83 2.10 3.40 -10.89
N SER A 84 3.37 3.36 -10.49
CA SER A 84 4.50 3.73 -11.36
C SER A 84 5.84 3.17 -10.85
N SER A 85 6.97 3.52 -11.46
CA SER A 85 8.30 3.09 -11.02
C SER A 85 8.96 4.09 -10.07
N CYS A 86 9.98 3.65 -9.33
CA CYS A 86 10.75 4.53 -8.43
C CYS A 86 11.39 5.69 -9.18
N ALA A 87 11.86 5.46 -10.41
CA ALA A 87 12.42 6.51 -11.26
C ALA A 87 11.39 7.61 -11.57
N VAL A 88 10.14 7.24 -11.84
CA VAL A 88 9.05 8.20 -12.07
C VAL A 88 8.71 8.96 -10.80
N PHE A 89 8.53 8.26 -9.67
CA PHE A 89 8.24 8.90 -8.40
C PHE A 89 9.35 9.86 -7.93
N ALA A 90 10.61 9.57 -8.26
CA ALA A 90 11.74 10.44 -7.94
C ALA A 90 11.86 11.66 -8.87
N THR A 91 11.34 11.58 -10.10
CA THR A 91 11.56 12.59 -11.14
C THR A 91 10.40 13.56 -11.28
N VAL A 92 9.17 13.08 -11.13
CA VAL A 92 7.96 13.88 -11.31
C VAL A 92 7.75 14.78 -10.08
N PRO A 93 7.67 16.11 -10.23
CA PRO A 93 7.59 17.06 -9.11
C PRO A 93 6.39 16.83 -8.17
N GLU A 94 5.28 16.34 -8.69
CA GLU A 94 4.07 16.05 -7.92
C GLU A 94 4.29 15.00 -6.82
N PHE A 95 5.27 14.10 -7.00
CA PHE A 95 5.59 13.05 -6.04
C PHE A 95 6.76 13.41 -5.11
N SER A 96 7.43 14.56 -5.33
CA SER A 96 8.59 14.95 -4.52
C SER A 96 8.28 15.13 -3.03
N LYS A 97 7.02 15.42 -2.67
CA LYS A 97 6.59 15.53 -1.27
C LYS A 97 6.67 14.21 -0.48
N TYR A 98 6.74 13.07 -1.16
CA TYR A 98 6.81 11.74 -0.54
C TYR A 98 8.24 11.30 -0.20
N GLY A 99 9.26 12.13 -0.45
CA GLY A 99 10.63 11.87 -0.02
C GLY A 99 11.39 10.82 -0.86
N ILE A 100 10.87 10.45 -2.02
CA ILE A 100 11.55 9.51 -2.94
C ILE A 100 12.62 10.29 -3.70
N SER A 101 13.89 10.01 -3.42
CA SER A 101 15.03 10.71 -4.02
C SER A 101 15.47 10.07 -5.35
N THR A 102 16.08 10.89 -6.22
CA THR A 102 16.74 10.38 -7.44
C THR A 102 17.94 9.51 -7.08
N CYS A 103 18.27 8.57 -7.96
CA CYS A 103 19.35 7.62 -7.76
C CYS A 103 20.53 7.93 -8.68
N ALA A 104 21.66 8.37 -8.12
CA ALA A 104 22.86 8.69 -8.91
C ALA A 104 23.62 7.44 -9.41
N SER A 105 23.45 6.30 -8.74
CA SER A 105 24.12 5.03 -9.08
C SER A 105 23.40 4.23 -10.17
N VAL A 106 22.18 4.64 -10.54
CA VAL A 106 21.34 3.94 -11.52
C VAL A 106 20.93 4.90 -12.63
N THR A 107 21.34 4.60 -13.84
CA THR A 107 20.87 5.33 -15.04
C THR A 107 19.69 4.58 -15.64
N CYS A 108 18.55 5.25 -15.75
CA CYS A 108 17.39 4.72 -16.47
C CYS A 108 17.47 5.19 -17.93
N ASP A 109 17.57 4.25 -18.86
CA ASP A 109 17.48 4.50 -20.30
C ASP A 109 16.12 3.95 -20.77
N LEU A 110 15.07 4.71 -20.49
CA LEU A 110 13.69 4.31 -20.78
C LEU A 110 13.19 5.01 -22.03
N SER A 111 12.51 4.29 -22.91
CA SER A 111 11.77 4.97 -23.97
C SER A 111 10.51 5.62 -23.40
N CYS A 112 10.02 6.68 -24.04
CA CYS A 112 8.80 7.36 -23.60
C CYS A 112 7.60 6.40 -23.42
N GLU A 113 7.50 5.37 -24.26
CA GLU A 113 6.41 4.39 -24.24
C GLU A 113 6.51 3.36 -23.09
N ASP A 114 7.71 3.19 -22.52
CA ASP A 114 7.96 2.29 -21.39
C ASP A 114 7.66 2.96 -20.04
N ILE A 115 7.53 4.28 -20.02
CA ILE A 115 7.19 5.04 -18.82
C ILE A 115 5.68 4.99 -18.62
N VAL A 116 5.26 4.43 -17.49
CA VAL A 116 3.84 4.21 -17.19
C VAL A 116 3.46 4.83 -15.84
N ILE A 117 2.36 5.58 -15.82
CA ILE A 117 1.70 6.07 -14.59
C ILE A 117 0.23 5.67 -14.67
N ASP A 118 -0.27 4.91 -13.71
CA ASP A 118 -1.67 4.43 -13.66
C ASP A 118 -2.12 3.69 -14.92
N ASN A 119 -1.23 2.87 -15.49
CA ASN A 119 -1.42 2.17 -16.76
C ASN A 119 -1.51 3.07 -18.00
N LEU A 120 -1.28 4.37 -17.84
CA LEU A 120 -1.16 5.33 -18.93
C LEU A 120 0.31 5.42 -19.33
N LYS A 121 0.58 5.28 -20.64
CA LYS A 121 1.92 5.34 -21.20
C LYS A 121 2.32 6.79 -21.51
N GLY A 122 3.62 7.04 -21.50
CA GLY A 122 4.18 8.27 -22.02
C GLY A 122 3.93 8.41 -23.52
N ASP A 123 3.68 9.65 -23.94
CA ASP A 123 3.47 10.04 -25.32
C ASP A 123 4.27 11.32 -25.62
N LYS A 124 4.98 11.30 -26.74
CA LYS A 124 5.84 12.41 -27.21
C LYS A 124 5.04 13.54 -27.84
N THR A 125 3.83 13.26 -28.29
CA THR A 125 2.93 14.21 -28.95
C THR A 125 2.16 15.07 -27.95
N LEU A 126 2.10 14.63 -26.69
CA LEU A 126 1.47 15.38 -25.62
C LEU A 126 2.33 16.59 -25.23
N THR A 127 1.65 17.68 -24.87
CA THR A 127 2.26 18.92 -24.36
C THR A 127 1.86 19.21 -22.91
N SER A 128 1.05 18.33 -22.31
CA SER A 128 0.53 18.47 -20.95
C SER A 128 0.38 17.09 -20.31
N GLY A 129 0.55 17.01 -18.99
CA GLY A 129 0.55 15.76 -18.23
C GLY A 129 1.63 15.76 -17.15
N TYR A 130 1.99 14.57 -16.68
CA TYR A 130 3.22 14.37 -15.92
C TYR A 130 4.42 14.46 -16.85
N ASN A 131 5.31 15.40 -16.60
CA ASN A 131 6.53 15.55 -17.39
C ASN A 131 7.55 14.48 -16.95
N VAL A 132 7.83 13.52 -17.82
CA VAL A 132 8.80 12.44 -17.60
C VAL A 132 9.98 12.55 -18.57
N SER A 133 10.17 13.72 -19.18
CA SER A 133 11.21 13.96 -20.21
C SER A 133 12.62 13.71 -19.69
N ALA A 134 12.86 13.95 -18.39
CA ALA A 134 14.15 13.68 -17.77
C ALA A 134 14.51 12.17 -17.71
N LEU A 135 13.53 11.28 -17.80
CA LEU A 135 13.74 9.83 -17.86
C LEU A 135 13.86 9.31 -19.29
N ALA A 136 13.17 9.94 -20.24
CA ALA A 136 13.17 9.54 -21.64
C ALA A 136 14.30 10.16 -22.48
N GLY A 137 14.95 11.23 -21.98
CA GLY A 137 15.93 11.99 -22.75
C GLY A 137 15.33 12.80 -23.91
N GLU A 138 14.01 12.85 -24.01
CA GLU A 138 13.23 13.51 -25.05
C GLU A 138 11.93 14.09 -24.46
N ASN A 139 11.23 14.91 -25.24
CA ASN A 139 9.95 15.46 -24.81
C ASN A 139 8.91 14.34 -24.64
N CYS A 140 8.54 14.03 -23.40
CA CYS A 140 7.66 12.92 -23.06
C CYS A 140 6.74 13.28 -21.88
N PHE A 141 5.44 13.11 -22.09
CA PHE A 141 4.43 13.35 -21.06
C PHE A 141 3.53 12.13 -20.89
N VAL A 142 3.14 11.84 -19.64
CA VAL A 142 2.11 10.86 -19.34
C VAL A 142 0.81 11.60 -19.02
N PRO A 143 -0.33 11.28 -19.63
CA PRO A 143 -1.59 11.95 -19.33
C PRO A 143 -1.98 11.74 -17.86
N LYS A 144 -2.57 12.77 -17.24
CA LYS A 144 -3.07 12.65 -15.85
C LYS A 144 -4.37 11.85 -15.87
N SER A 145 -4.44 10.81 -15.03
CA SER A 145 -5.71 10.12 -14.77
C SER A 145 -6.72 11.13 -14.20
N LYS A 146 -7.96 11.08 -14.68
CA LYS A 146 -9.06 11.97 -14.26
C LYS A 146 -9.64 11.56 -12.92
#